data_AF-A0A2D5W6T6-F1
#
_entry.id   AF-A0A2D5W6T6-F1
#
_cell.length_a   1.000
_cell.length_b   1.000
_cell.length_c   1.000
_cell.angle_alpha   90.00
_cell.angle_beta   90.00
_cell.angle_gamma   90.00
#
_symmetry.space_group_name_H-M   'P 1'
#
loop_
_entity.id
_entity.type
_entity.pdbx_description
1 polymer ?
#
loop_
_entity_poly.entity_id
_entity_poly.type
_entity_poly.pdbx_seq_one_letter_code
_entity_poly.pdbx_strand_id
1 'polypeptide(L)'
;MAASPDKHKGHWSKERSGLHGEAQEHYRRRSAAPGVAEGGGPRSHYCLECDGLLPLEYDRRLPAAVELKACPHCGATLDPRLRAMFNWVETDQVPASDFKALLPYLVIGTLISFALLALLLALL
;
A
#
# COMPACT_ATOMS: atom_id res chain seq x y z
N MET A 1 39.60 -4.59 28.82
CA MET A 1 38.47 -4.59 27.86
C MET A 1 37.21 -4.93 28.62
N ALA A 2 36.34 -3.96 28.89
CA ALA A 2 35.07 -4.21 29.58
C ALA A 2 34.09 -4.88 28.60
N ALA A 3 33.41 -5.94 29.05
CA ALA A 3 32.39 -6.62 28.27
C ALA A 3 31.21 -5.68 27.98
N SER A 4 30.73 -5.65 26.74
CA SER A 4 29.49 -4.95 26.37
C SER A 4 28.32 -5.53 27.18
N PRO A 5 27.46 -4.73 27.81
CA PRO A 5 26.27 -5.24 28.47
C PRO A 5 25.38 -5.99 27.46
N ASP A 6 24.85 -7.12 27.91
CA ASP A 6 24.00 -8.04 27.16
C ASP A 6 22.76 -7.31 26.63
N LYS A 7 22.76 -6.96 25.33
CA LYS A 7 21.75 -6.10 24.67
C LYS A 7 20.36 -6.72 24.57
N HIS A 8 20.16 -7.91 25.13
CA HIS A 8 18.94 -8.70 24.99
C HIS A 8 18.16 -8.89 26.29
N LYS A 9 18.72 -8.57 27.46
CA LYS A 9 17.95 -8.50 28.71
C LYS A 9 17.22 -7.15 28.75
N GLY A 10 15.90 -7.17 28.94
CA GLY A 10 15.10 -5.93 28.95
C GLY A 10 14.56 -5.49 27.58
N HIS A 11 14.72 -6.28 26.51
CA HIS A 11 14.26 -5.84 25.20
C HIS A 11 12.73 -5.92 25.11
N TRP A 12 12.09 -4.75 25.09
CA TRP A 12 10.64 -4.55 25.21
C TRP A 12 9.79 -5.47 24.29
N SER A 13 10.28 -5.77 23.09
CA SER A 13 9.57 -6.63 22.13
C SER A 13 9.56 -8.12 22.52
N LYS A 14 10.60 -8.60 23.23
CA LYS A 14 10.66 -9.98 23.75
C LYS A 14 9.82 -10.12 25.01
N GLU A 15 9.90 -9.15 25.92
CA GLU A 15 9.15 -9.16 27.18
C GLU A 15 7.63 -9.09 26.97
N ARG A 16 7.20 -8.45 25.88
CA ARG A 16 5.79 -8.40 25.49
C ARG A 16 5.40 -9.45 24.44
N SER A 17 6.33 -10.33 24.04
CA SER A 17 6.00 -11.40 23.11
C SER A 17 5.00 -12.35 23.76
N GLY A 18 3.80 -12.44 23.20
CA GLY A 18 2.68 -13.20 23.75
C GLY A 18 1.65 -12.37 24.55
N LEU A 19 1.94 -11.11 24.89
CA LEU A 19 0.93 -10.21 25.46
C LEU A 19 0.01 -9.66 24.35
N HIS A 20 -1.26 -9.47 24.69
CA HIS A 20 -2.30 -8.92 23.81
C HIS A 20 -2.60 -9.77 22.55
N GLY A 21 -2.72 -11.09 22.72
CA GLY A 21 -3.10 -12.00 21.63
C GLY A 21 -4.40 -11.58 20.91
N GLU A 22 -5.38 -11.08 21.66
CA GLU A 22 -6.61 -10.52 21.10
C GLU A 22 -6.35 -9.31 20.18
N ALA A 23 -5.49 -8.38 20.59
CA ALA A 23 -5.15 -7.21 19.77
C ALA A 23 -4.38 -7.65 18.51
N GLN A 24 -3.45 -8.59 18.63
CA GLN A 24 -2.75 -9.14 17.48
C GLN A 24 -3.71 -9.81 16.49
N GLU A 25 -4.66 -10.60 17.00
CA GLU A 25 -5.65 -11.28 16.18
C GLU A 25 -6.64 -10.29 15.54
N HIS A 26 -7.01 -9.23 16.26
CA HIS A 26 -7.77 -8.12 15.70
C HIS A 26 -7.00 -7.45 14.55
N TYR A 27 -5.72 -7.16 14.71
CA TYR A 27 -4.90 -6.55 13.65
C TYR A 27 -4.76 -7.45 12.42
N ARG A 28 -4.61 -8.78 12.60
CA ARG A 28 -4.58 -9.74 11.48
C ARG A 28 -5.89 -9.77 10.71
N ARG A 29 -7.03 -9.68 11.41
CA ARG A 29 -8.37 -9.70 10.81
C ARG A 29 -8.87 -8.32 10.36
N ARG A 30 -8.10 -7.25 10.58
CA ARG A 30 -8.53 -5.87 10.29
C ARG A 30 -8.88 -5.65 8.82
N SER A 31 -8.23 -6.35 7.90
CA SER A 31 -8.54 -6.32 6.47
C SER A 31 -9.88 -6.97 6.11
N ALA A 32 -10.43 -7.83 6.98
CA ALA A 32 -11.72 -8.48 6.82
C ALA A 32 -12.87 -7.71 7.49
N ALA A 33 -12.61 -6.54 8.08
CA ALA A 33 -13.65 -5.71 8.68
C ALA A 33 -14.67 -5.25 7.61
N PRO A 34 -15.97 -5.18 7.95
CA PRO A 34 -17.00 -4.67 7.04
C PRO A 34 -16.63 -3.31 6.45
N GLY A 35 -16.87 -3.10 5.16
CA GLY A 35 -16.44 -1.91 4.42
C GLY A 35 -14.95 -1.88 4.04
N VAL A 36 -14.03 -2.50 4.79
CA VAL A 36 -12.62 -2.67 4.37
C VAL A 36 -12.49 -3.85 3.40
N ALA A 37 -13.15 -4.96 3.71
CA ALA A 37 -13.19 -6.15 2.86
C ALA A 37 -13.83 -5.86 1.48
N GLU A 38 -14.75 -4.89 1.43
CA GLU A 38 -15.45 -4.44 0.23
C GLU A 38 -14.62 -3.43 -0.61
N GLY A 39 -13.41 -3.07 -0.15
CA GLY A 39 -12.49 -2.18 -0.86
C GLY A 39 -12.30 -0.80 -0.23
N GLY A 40 -13.01 -0.49 0.84
CA GLY A 40 -13.07 0.84 1.45
C GLY A 40 -14.05 1.76 0.70
N GLY A 41 -14.76 2.61 1.43
CA GLY A 41 -15.61 3.64 0.83
C GLY A 41 -14.80 4.77 0.15
N PRO A 42 -15.46 5.61 -0.66
CA PRO A 42 -14.83 6.78 -1.26
C PRO A 42 -14.19 7.64 -0.16
N ARG A 43 -12.92 7.98 -0.36
CA ARG A 43 -12.16 8.70 0.66
C ARG A 43 -12.37 10.20 0.51
N SER A 44 -12.70 10.84 1.63
CA SER A 44 -12.84 12.29 1.70
C SER A 44 -11.46 12.96 1.63
N HIS A 45 -11.36 14.02 0.82
CA HIS A 45 -10.15 14.81 0.64
C HIS A 45 -10.31 16.18 1.29
N TYR A 46 -9.24 16.73 1.87
CA TYR A 46 -9.28 18.01 2.57
C TYR A 46 -8.21 18.96 2.06
N CYS A 47 -8.54 20.26 2.06
CA CYS A 47 -7.56 21.31 1.85
C CYS A 47 -6.64 21.41 3.06
N LEU A 48 -5.33 21.47 2.84
CA LEU A 48 -4.32 21.59 3.91
C LEU A 48 -4.35 22.94 4.64
N GLU A 49 -4.96 23.96 4.04
CA GLU A 49 -4.99 25.32 4.60
C GLU A 49 -6.24 25.59 5.44
N CYS A 50 -7.39 25.06 5.03
CA CYS A 50 -8.68 25.39 5.65
C CYS A 50 -9.48 24.18 6.12
N ASP A 51 -8.92 22.96 5.99
CA ASP A 51 -9.57 21.69 6.29
C ASP A 51 -10.93 21.50 5.59
N GLY A 52 -11.15 22.26 4.51
CA GLY A 52 -12.39 22.21 3.73
C GLY A 52 -12.44 20.95 2.88
N LEU A 53 -13.60 20.28 2.88
CA LEU A 53 -13.83 19.07 2.10
C LEU A 53 -13.74 19.37 0.60
N LEU A 54 -12.78 18.76 -0.09
CA LEU A 54 -12.63 18.86 -1.53
C LEU A 54 -13.58 17.88 -2.22
N PRO A 55 -14.33 18.32 -3.26
CA PRO A 55 -15.27 17.48 -4.01
C PRO A 55 -14.52 16.57 -5.00
N LEU A 56 -13.63 15.73 -4.48
CA LEU A 56 -12.85 14.77 -5.25
C LEU A 56 -13.40 13.37 -5.00
N GLU A 57 -13.92 12.75 -6.06
CA GLU A 57 -14.18 11.31 -6.07
C GLU A 57 -12.89 10.60 -6.46
N TYR A 58 -12.30 9.85 -5.53
CA TYR A 58 -11.06 9.13 -5.78
C TYR A 58 -11.14 7.72 -5.21
N ASP A 59 -10.98 6.75 -6.11
CA ASP A 59 -10.63 5.37 -5.81
C ASP A 59 -9.11 5.24 -6.01
N ARG A 60 -8.42 4.60 -5.06
CA ARG A 60 -6.97 4.36 -5.02
C ARG A 60 -6.38 3.74 -6.30
N ARG A 61 -7.23 3.26 -7.21
CA ARG A 61 -6.87 2.55 -8.44
C ARG A 61 -6.99 3.39 -9.72
N LEU A 62 -7.71 4.52 -9.67
CA LEU A 62 -8.00 5.34 -10.85
C LEU A 62 -7.65 6.80 -10.58
N PRO A 63 -7.05 7.52 -11.54
CA PRO A 63 -6.84 8.96 -11.40
C PRO A 63 -8.18 9.67 -11.18
N ALA A 64 -8.18 10.72 -10.34
CA ALA A 64 -9.37 11.50 -10.08
C ALA A 64 -9.92 12.08 -11.39
N ALA A 65 -11.24 11.99 -11.59
CA ALA A 65 -11.88 12.49 -12.80
C ALA A 65 -11.76 14.02 -12.96
N VAL A 66 -11.55 14.73 -11.84
CA VAL A 66 -11.43 16.19 -11.78
C VAL A 66 -10.12 16.55 -11.09
N GLU A 67 -9.30 17.36 -11.77
CA GLU A 67 -8.14 18.01 -11.17
C GLU A 67 -8.53 19.39 -10.64
N LEU A 68 -8.50 19.57 -9.32
CA LEU A 68 -8.68 20.88 -8.68
C LEU A 68 -7.32 21.56 -8.54
N LYS A 69 -7.16 22.74 -9.16
CA LYS A 69 -5.96 23.58 -9.01
C LYS A 69 -6.00 24.49 -7.78
N ALA A 70 -7.21 24.77 -7.28
CA ALA A 70 -7.43 25.64 -6.14
C ALA A 70 -8.56 25.10 -5.27
N CYS A 71 -8.50 25.39 -3.97
CA CYS A 71 -9.54 25.05 -3.02
C CYS A 71 -10.80 25.88 -3.27
N PRO A 72 -11.99 25.27 -3.41
CA PRO A 72 -13.24 26.01 -3.60
C PRO A 72 -13.70 26.78 -2.35
N HIS A 73 -13.11 26.49 -1.19
CA HIS A 73 -13.46 27.13 0.09
C HIS A 73 -12.61 28.36 0.39
N CYS A 74 -11.28 28.25 0.23
CA CYS A 74 -10.33 29.32 0.63
C CYS A 74 -9.49 29.87 -0.53
N GLY A 75 -9.57 29.31 -1.73
CA GLY A 75 -8.79 29.76 -2.89
C GLY A 75 -7.31 29.36 -2.89
N ALA A 76 -6.81 28.68 -1.84
CA ALA A 76 -5.44 28.21 -1.79
C ALA A 76 -5.10 27.27 -2.96
N THR A 77 -3.90 27.40 -3.49
CA THR A 77 -3.40 26.52 -4.56
C THR A 77 -3.25 25.09 -4.03
N LEU A 78 -3.75 24.12 -4.78
CA LEU A 78 -3.65 22.70 -4.42
C LEU A 78 -2.50 22.05 -5.20
N ASP A 79 -1.62 21.35 -4.50
CA ASP A 79 -0.64 20.46 -5.13
C ASP A 79 -1.33 19.13 -5.49
N PRO A 80 -1.40 18.73 -6.76
CA PRO A 80 -2.04 17.47 -7.15
C PRO A 80 -1.39 16.23 -6.54
N ARG A 81 -0.13 16.33 -6.07
CA ARG A 81 0.64 15.27 -5.41
C ARG A 81 0.35 15.16 -3.90
N LEU A 82 -0.07 16.25 -3.25
CA LEU A 82 -0.33 16.27 -1.81
C LEU A 82 -1.82 16.17 -1.53
N ARG A 83 -2.24 15.13 -0.81
CA ARG A 83 -3.66 14.94 -0.45
C ARG A 83 -3.81 14.56 1.02
N ALA A 84 -4.46 15.42 1.79
CA ALA A 84 -4.94 15.08 3.12
C ALA A 84 -6.24 14.28 3.03
N MET A 85 -6.28 13.16 3.73
CA MET A 85 -7.47 12.36 3.97
C MET A 85 -7.75 12.31 5.47
N PHE A 86 -8.99 11.98 5.85
CA PHE A 86 -9.52 12.06 7.23
C PHE A 86 -8.72 11.29 8.32
N ASN A 87 -7.67 10.54 7.97
CA ASN A 87 -6.88 9.79 8.95
C ASN A 87 -5.40 9.62 8.57
N TRP A 88 -4.94 10.23 7.46
CA TRP A 88 -3.60 10.00 6.90
C TRP A 88 -3.32 11.05 5.79
N VAL A 89 -2.07 11.52 5.67
CA VAL A 89 -1.59 12.28 4.49
C VAL A 89 -0.76 11.33 3.62
N GLU A 90 -1.32 10.84 2.50
CA GLU A 90 -0.58 9.98 1.56
C GLU A 90 0.20 10.91 0.62
N THR A 91 1.53 10.92 0.74
CA THR A 91 2.40 11.74 -0.09
C THR A 91 2.64 11.15 -1.48
N ASP A 92 2.31 9.87 -1.72
CA ASP A 92 2.48 9.22 -3.03
C ASP A 92 1.38 8.19 -3.33
N GLN A 93 0.94 8.17 -4.59
CA GLN A 93 0.13 7.09 -5.14
C GLN A 93 0.95 5.80 -5.16
N VAL A 94 0.34 4.65 -4.84
CA VAL A 94 1.01 3.36 -5.06
C VAL A 94 1.21 3.20 -6.57
N PRO A 95 2.44 3.00 -7.06
CA PRO A 95 2.68 2.85 -8.49
C PRO A 95 1.91 1.64 -9.03
N ALA A 96 1.52 1.71 -10.31
CA ALA A 96 0.90 0.57 -10.97
C ALA A 96 1.86 -0.64 -10.92
N SER A 97 1.30 -1.85 -10.80
CA SER A 97 2.07 -3.09 -10.71
C SER A 97 3.09 -3.22 -11.85
N ASP A 98 4.33 -3.62 -11.50
CA ASP A 98 5.40 -3.93 -12.45
C ASP A 98 5.15 -5.21 -13.26
N PHE A 99 3.99 -5.86 -13.11
CA PHE A 99 3.62 -7.08 -13.83
C PHE A 99 3.82 -6.96 -15.34
N LYS A 100 3.50 -5.80 -15.93
CA LYS A 100 3.70 -5.55 -17.37
C LYS A 100 5.19 -5.58 -17.76
N ALA A 101 6.08 -5.07 -16.92
CA ALA A 101 7.52 -5.11 -17.15
C ALA A 101 8.09 -6.53 -17.02
N LEU A 102 7.47 -7.36 -16.19
CA LEU A 102 7.87 -8.76 -15.98
C LEU A 102 7.35 -9.72 -17.07
N LEU A 103 6.34 -9.31 -17.84
CA LEU A 103 5.66 -10.14 -18.83
C LEU A 103 6.60 -10.75 -19.90
N PRO A 104 7.58 -10.03 -20.49
CA PRO A 104 8.48 -10.59 -21.48
C PRO A 104 9.34 -11.72 -20.91
N TYR A 105 9.82 -11.55 -19.67
CA TYR A 105 10.64 -12.55 -18.99
C TYR A 105 9.84 -13.81 -18.67
N LEU A 106 8.58 -13.65 -18.25
CA LEU A 106 7.67 -14.78 -18.04
C LEU A 106 7.44 -15.54 -19.34
N VAL A 107 7.19 -14.86 -20.46
CA VAL A 107 6.97 -15.51 -21.76
C VAL A 107 8.22 -16.25 -22.22
N ILE A 108 9.38 -15.59 -22.21
CA ILE A 108 10.66 -16.19 -22.63
C ILE A 108 10.99 -17.40 -21.75
N GLY A 109 10.91 -17.25 -20.42
CA GLY A 109 11.16 -18.33 -19.48
C GLY A 109 10.25 -19.53 -19.75
N THR A 110 8.95 -19.27 -19.96
CA THR A 110 7.98 -20.32 -20.26
C THR A 110 8.31 -21.06 -21.57
N LEU A 111 8.66 -20.33 -22.64
CA LEU A 111 9.05 -20.94 -23.92
C LEU A 111 10.31 -21.80 -23.81
N ILE A 112 11.32 -21.32 -23.08
CA ILE A 112 12.55 -22.08 -22.82
C ILE A 112 12.23 -23.36 -22.05
N SER A 113 11.41 -23.27 -20.99
CA SER A 113 11.02 -24.44 -20.22
C SER A 113 10.29 -25.50 -21.06
N PHE A 114 9.36 -25.08 -21.94
CA PHE A 114 8.69 -26.01 -22.85
C PHE A 114 9.63 -26.64 -23.87
N ALA A 115 10.56 -25.87 -24.44
CA ALA A 115 11.53 -26.39 -25.39
C ALA A 115 12.47 -27.43 -24.74
N LEU A 116 12.95 -27.16 -23.52
CA LEU A 116 13.77 -28.10 -22.76
C LEU A 116 13.00 -29.37 -22.40
N LEU A 117 11.74 -29.24 -21.99
CA LEU A 117 10.89 -30.39 -21.70
C LEU A 117 10.65 -31.26 -22.94
N ALA A 118 10.35 -30.64 -24.09
CA ALA A 118 10.17 -31.35 -25.35
C ALA A 118 11.44 -32.09 -25.78
N LEU A 119 12.60 -31.45 -25.63
CA LEU A 119 13.90 -32.06 -25.91
C LEU A 119 14.16 -33.27 -25.00
N LEU A 120 13.90 -33.13 -23.69
CA LEU A 120 14.05 -34.21 -22.72
C LEU A 120 13.18 -35.42 -23.09
N LEU A 121 11.91 -35.18 -23.43
CA LEU A 121 10.98 -36.23 -23.85
C LEU A 121 11.38 -36.90 -25.17
N ALA A 122 12.02 -36.19 -26.09
CA ALA A 122 12.51 -36.75 -27.34
C ALA A 122 13.78 -37.61 -27.18
N LEU A 123 14.50 -37.45 -26.08
CA LEU A 123 15.73 -38.19 -25.74
C LEU A 123 15.47 -39.40 -24.83
N LEU A 124 14.25 -39.53 -24.29
CA LEU A 124 13.76 -40.67 -23.51
C LEU A 124 13.16 -41.74 -24.44
#